data_AF-A0AAE1I3H3-F1
#
_entry.id   AF-A0AAE1I3H3-F1
#
_cell.length_a   1.000
_cell.length_b   1.000
_cell.length_c   1.000
_cell.angle_alpha   90.00
_cell.angle_beta   90.00
_cell.angle_gamma   90.00
#
_symmetry.space_group_name_H-M   'P 1'
#
loop_
_entity.id
_entity.type
_entity.pdbx_description
1 polymer ?
#
loop_
_entity_poly.entity_id
_entity_poly.type
_entity_poly.pdbx_seq_one_letter_code
_entity_poly.pdbx_strand_id
1 'polypeptide(L)'
;MADRFPLNERVDMLAAFFEADRVLHRARRLYQIRYPHRRLPARNTFARLFVNIQVHGRFEVPRAVNQRVVADESLIALVEAQVAHNPYAGQRSIAKNVMASRYAVQAILKRRAFHPYKVHLNQQLHGNDFENRLQYCNWMQA
;
A
#
# COMPACT_ATOMS: atom_id res chain seq x y z
N MET A 1 -14.57 13.52 0.45
CA MET A 1 -13.49 14.19 -0.30
C MET A 1 -13.02 15.36 0.55
N ALA A 2 -11.75 15.41 0.96
CA ALA A 2 -11.26 16.55 1.74
C ALA A 2 -11.31 17.80 0.84
N ASP A 3 -11.95 18.85 1.33
CA ASP A 3 -12.21 20.09 0.59
C ASP A 3 -10.88 20.80 0.29
N ARG A 4 -10.23 20.42 -0.81
CA ARG A 4 -8.88 20.88 -1.16
C ARG A 4 -9.02 22.27 -1.79
N PHE A 5 -8.65 23.31 -1.03
CA PHE A 5 -8.55 24.68 -1.55
C PHE A 5 -7.20 24.86 -2.27
N PRO A 6 -7.08 25.71 -3.29
CA PRO A 6 -5.79 26.03 -3.89
C PRO A 6 -4.89 26.80 -2.89
N LEU A 7 -3.58 26.82 -3.13
CA LEU A 7 -2.60 27.40 -2.18
C LEU A 7 -2.88 28.87 -1.87
N ASN A 8 -3.18 29.67 -2.89
CA ASN A 8 -3.55 31.08 -2.76
C ASN A 8 -4.75 31.28 -1.82
N GLU A 9 -5.81 30.49 -2.00
CA GLU A 9 -6.99 30.57 -1.13
C GLU A 9 -6.67 30.21 0.32
N ARG A 10 -5.75 29.27 0.58
CA ARG A 10 -5.34 28.94 1.95
C ARG A 10 -4.57 30.06 2.63
N VAL A 11 -3.72 30.76 1.88
CA VAL A 11 -3.01 31.93 2.39
C VAL A 11 -4.01 33.04 2.71
N ASP A 12 -4.97 33.29 1.81
CA ASP A 12 -6.04 34.26 2.01
C ASP A 12 -6.93 33.90 3.22
N MET A 13 -7.20 32.61 3.43
CA MET A 13 -7.91 32.14 4.61
C MET A 13 -7.13 32.45 5.89
N LEU A 14 -5.82 32.18 5.92
CA LEU A 14 -5.00 32.52 7.08
C LEU A 14 -4.93 34.02 7.33
N ALA A 15 -4.82 34.83 6.28
CA ALA A 15 -4.86 36.28 6.41
C ALA A 15 -6.16 36.75 7.09
N ALA A 16 -7.32 36.26 6.62
CA ALA A 16 -8.61 36.54 7.23
C ALA A 16 -8.73 35.99 8.68
N PHE A 17 -8.06 34.88 8.97
CA PHE A 17 -8.02 34.29 10.31
C PHE A 17 -7.24 35.16 11.31
N PHE A 18 -6.08 35.70 10.91
CA PHE A 18 -5.29 36.60 11.75
C PHE A 18 -5.95 37.96 11.92
N GLU A 19 -6.53 38.53 10.86
CA GLU A 19 -7.27 39.80 10.91
C GLU A 19 -8.53 39.73 11.77
N ALA A 20 -9.09 38.53 11.92
CA ALA A 20 -10.21 38.27 12.80
C ALA A 20 -9.83 38.01 14.27
N ASP A 21 -8.58 38.29 14.68
CA ASP A 21 -8.06 37.96 16.02
C ASP A 21 -8.21 36.47 16.36
N ARG A 22 -8.09 35.61 15.35
CA ARG A 22 -8.29 34.15 15.44
C ARG A 22 -9.72 33.72 15.82
N VAL A 23 -10.70 34.61 15.70
CA VAL A 23 -12.12 34.29 15.90
C VAL A 23 -12.69 33.66 14.63
N LEU A 24 -12.98 32.35 14.67
CA LEU A 24 -13.35 31.55 13.48
C LEU A 24 -14.57 32.06 12.71
N HIS A 25 -15.61 32.51 13.42
CA HIS A 25 -16.82 33.05 12.79
C HIS A 25 -16.56 34.37 12.06
N ARG A 26 -15.77 35.25 12.68
CA ARG A 26 -15.37 36.53 12.10
C ARG A 26 -14.45 36.31 10.91
N ALA A 27 -13.50 35.39 11.00
CA ALA A 27 -12.61 35.01 9.91
C ALA A 27 -13.39 34.52 8.68
N ARG A 28 -14.36 33.61 8.89
CA ARG A 28 -15.23 33.11 7.82
C ARG A 28 -16.04 34.24 7.18
N ARG A 29 -16.59 35.15 7.97
CA ARG A 29 -17.36 36.31 7.48
C ARG A 29 -16.47 37.26 6.66
N LEU A 30 -15.29 37.60 7.17
CA LEU A 30 -14.31 38.45 6.47
C LEU A 30 -13.88 37.83 5.14
N TYR A 31 -13.60 36.52 5.15
CA TYR A 31 -13.25 35.80 3.92
C TYR A 31 -14.37 35.83 2.88
N GLN A 32 -15.63 35.64 3.32
CA GLN A 32 -16.80 35.72 2.44
C GLN A 32 -16.99 37.12 1.83
N ILE A 33 -16.81 38.17 2.63
CA ILE A 33 -16.94 39.56 2.17
C ILE A 33 -15.83 39.90 1.17
N ARG A 34 -14.59 39.50 1.43
CA ARG A 34 -13.43 39.80 0.58
C ARG A 34 -13.43 38.99 -0.72
N TYR A 35 -13.92 37.76 -0.68
CA TYR A 35 -13.91 36.82 -1.80
C TYR A 35 -15.30 36.23 -2.06
N PRO A 36 -16.28 37.04 -2.50
CA PRO A 36 -17.68 36.61 -2.61
C PRO A 36 -17.90 35.52 -3.67
N HIS A 37 -17.05 35.46 -4.68
CA HIS A 37 -17.14 34.48 -5.77
C HIS A 37 -16.42 33.15 -5.49
N ARG A 38 -15.72 33.02 -4.35
CA ARG A 38 -14.99 31.80 -4.00
C ARG A 38 -15.82 30.86 -3.14
N ARG A 39 -15.47 29.58 -3.14
CA ARG A 39 -16.12 28.59 -2.25
C ARG A 39 -15.86 28.98 -0.81
N LEU A 40 -16.92 29.10 -0.01
CA LEU A 40 -16.81 29.47 1.39
C LEU A 40 -16.36 28.28 2.27
N PRO A 41 -15.14 28.27 2.82
CA PRO A 41 -14.66 27.22 3.71
C PRO A 41 -15.47 27.13 5.01
N ALA A 42 -15.55 25.92 5.58
CA ALA A 42 -16.04 25.72 6.95
C ALA A 42 -15.20 26.53 7.96
N ARG A 43 -15.83 27.03 9.04
CA ARG A 43 -15.15 27.85 10.07
C ARG A 43 -13.92 27.15 10.67
N ASN A 44 -13.96 25.83 10.80
CA ASN A 44 -12.86 25.03 11.36
C ASN A 44 -11.68 24.85 10.38
N THR A 45 -11.89 25.08 9.08
CA THR A 45 -10.82 24.98 8.09
C THR A 45 -9.71 25.97 8.37
N PHE A 46 -10.04 27.21 8.76
CA PHE A 46 -9.10 28.26 9.13
C PHE A 46 -8.16 27.82 10.26
N ALA A 47 -8.71 27.33 11.38
CA ALA A 47 -7.92 26.80 12.50
C ALA A 47 -7.07 25.61 12.08
N ARG A 48 -7.61 24.68 11.30
CA ARG A 48 -6.87 23.49 10.84
C ARG A 48 -5.67 23.86 9.97
N LEU A 49 -5.82 24.84 9.06
CA LEU A 49 -4.70 25.30 8.25
C LEU A 49 -3.58 25.88 9.12
N PHE A 50 -3.94 26.67 10.14
CA PHE A 50 -2.97 27.24 11.07
C PHE A 50 -2.25 26.15 11.88
N VAL A 51 -2.99 25.21 12.47
CA VAL A 51 -2.43 24.09 13.24
C VAL A 51 -1.52 23.22 12.36
N ASN A 52 -1.93 22.91 11.13
CA ASN A 52 -1.11 22.10 10.22
C ASN A 52 0.24 22.77 9.94
N ILE A 53 0.27 24.10 9.78
CA ILE A 53 1.50 24.84 9.57
C ILE A 53 2.36 24.87 10.83
N GLN A 54 1.76 25.15 11.99
CA GLN A 54 2.51 25.17 13.26
C GLN A 54 3.16 23.83 13.59
N VAL A 55 2.45 22.72 13.34
CA VAL A 55 2.91 21.38 13.73
C VAL A 55 3.76 20.73 12.63
N HIS A 56 3.42 20.90 11.36
CA HIS A 56 4.03 20.15 10.25
C HIS A 56 4.75 21.01 9.22
N GLY A 57 4.71 22.35 9.33
CA GLY A 57 5.32 23.27 8.37
C GLY A 57 4.63 23.32 7.01
N ARG A 58 3.42 22.76 6.87
CA ARG A 58 2.69 22.65 5.60
C ARG A 58 1.18 22.71 5.81
N PHE A 59 0.46 23.16 4.79
CA PHE A 59 -1.00 23.26 4.84
C PHE A 59 -1.74 21.92 4.88
N GLU A 60 -1.11 20.85 4.37
CA GLU A 60 -1.71 19.53 4.26
C GLU A 60 -0.90 18.49 5.02
N VAL A 61 -1.59 17.72 5.86
CA VAL A 61 -0.99 16.53 6.47
C VAL A 61 -1.18 15.38 5.50
N PRO A 62 -0.11 14.68 5.07
CA PRO A 62 -0.25 13.47 4.29
C PRO A 62 -1.13 12.53 5.09
N ARG A 63 -2.09 11.92 4.40
CA ARG A 63 -2.98 10.95 5.03
C ARG A 63 -2.09 9.88 5.66
N ALA A 64 -2.32 9.58 6.93
CA ALA A 64 -1.66 8.45 7.56
C ALA A 64 -1.94 7.23 6.68
N VAL A 65 -0.89 6.74 6.01
CA VAL A 65 -0.98 5.46 5.33
C VAL A 65 -1.10 4.47 6.48
N ASN A 66 -2.23 3.77 6.57
CA ASN A 66 -2.34 2.64 7.48
C ASN A 66 -1.14 1.74 7.17
N GLN A 67 -0.14 1.73 8.06
CA GLN A 67 0.99 0.85 7.92
C GLN A 67 0.39 -0.55 7.94
N ARG A 68 0.42 -1.23 6.79
CA ARG A 68 0.12 -2.66 6.77
C ARG A 68 1.13 -3.27 7.71
N VAL A 69 0.65 -3.84 8.82
CA VAL A 69 1.46 -4.59 9.78
C VAL A 69 2.40 -5.44 8.94
N VAL A 70 3.68 -5.06 8.97
CA VAL A 70 4.72 -5.84 8.32
C VAL A 70 4.64 -7.19 9.02
N ALA A 71 4.43 -8.25 8.25
CA ALA A 71 4.45 -9.59 8.81
C ALA A 71 5.75 -9.72 9.60
N ASP A 72 5.64 -10.14 10.86
CA ASP A 72 6.81 -10.37 11.71
C ASP A 72 7.81 -11.28 10.97
N GLU A 73 9.10 -11.06 11.15
CA GLU A 73 10.15 -11.81 10.44
C GLU A 73 10.00 -13.32 10.73
N SER A 74 9.56 -13.65 11.95
CA SER A 74 9.24 -15.01 12.37
C SER A 74 8.13 -15.65 11.51
N LEU A 75 7.05 -14.89 11.26
CA LEU A 75 5.93 -15.33 10.43
C LEU A 75 6.37 -15.53 8.97
N ILE A 76 7.24 -14.66 8.47
CA ILE A 76 7.78 -14.80 7.11
C ILE A 76 8.59 -16.09 6.99
N ALA A 77 9.51 -16.34 7.92
CA ALA A 77 10.33 -17.55 7.94
C ALA A 77 9.47 -18.84 8.03
N LEU A 78 8.41 -18.82 8.85
CA LEU A 78 7.49 -19.96 8.95
C LEU A 78 6.73 -20.23 7.65
N VAL A 79 6.26 -19.17 6.97
CA VAL A 79 5.60 -19.32 5.66
C VAL A 79 6.58 -19.87 4.62
N GLU A 80 7.82 -19.37 4.59
CA GLU A 80 8.88 -19.85 3.68
C GLU A 80 9.21 -21.33 3.91
N ALA A 81 9.37 -21.74 5.16
CA ALA A 81 9.62 -23.14 5.51
C ALA A 81 8.47 -24.06 5.07
N GLN A 82 7.20 -23.62 5.23
CA GLN A 82 6.05 -24.39 4.77
C GLN A 82 6.01 -24.53 3.25
N VAL A 83 6.34 -23.46 2.51
CA VAL A 83 6.40 -23.49 1.03
C VAL A 83 7.54 -24.36 0.54
N ALA A 84 8.72 -24.29 1.18
CA ALA A 84 9.86 -25.13 0.85
C ALA A 84 9.57 -26.63 1.07
N HIS A 85 8.87 -26.96 2.16
CA HIS A 85 8.47 -28.33 2.46
C HIS A 85 7.40 -28.86 1.48
N ASN A 86 6.40 -28.04 1.14
CA ASN A 86 5.36 -28.42 0.19
C ASN A 86 4.95 -27.23 -0.70
N PRO A 87 5.55 -27.10 -1.89
CA PRO A 87 5.23 -26.02 -2.83
C PRO A 87 3.78 -26.05 -3.34
N TYR A 88 3.10 -27.19 -3.22
CA TYR A 88 1.72 -27.38 -3.66
C TYR A 88 0.69 -27.04 -2.58
N ALA A 89 1.13 -26.69 -1.37
CA ALA A 89 0.25 -26.34 -0.27
C ALA A 89 -0.56 -25.07 -0.60
N GLY A 90 -1.88 -25.16 -0.46
CA GLY A 90 -2.74 -24.00 -0.66
C GLY A 90 -2.54 -22.94 0.43
N GLN A 91 -2.72 -21.66 0.08
CA GLN A 91 -2.57 -20.52 1.02
C GLN A 91 -3.38 -20.67 2.31
N ARG A 92 -4.57 -21.29 2.24
CA ARG A 92 -5.43 -21.56 3.42
C ARG A 92 -4.84 -22.63 4.34
N SER A 93 -4.16 -23.62 3.79
CA SER A 93 -3.50 -24.67 4.57
C SER A 93 -2.27 -24.10 5.27
N ILE A 94 -1.44 -23.35 4.55
CA ILE A 94 -0.28 -22.65 5.12
C ILE A 94 -0.73 -21.70 6.24
N ALA A 95 -1.80 -20.93 6.01
CA ALA A 95 -2.38 -20.04 7.01
C ALA A 95 -2.81 -20.75 8.30
N LYS A 96 -3.42 -21.94 8.19
CA LYS A 96 -3.76 -22.76 9.36
C LYS A 96 -2.52 -23.26 10.10
N ASN A 97 -1.52 -23.75 9.37
CA ASN A 97 -0.30 -24.30 9.96
C ASN A 97 0.52 -23.24 10.71
N VAL A 98 0.53 -22.01 10.20
CA VAL A 98 1.31 -20.90 10.78
C VAL A 98 0.44 -20.00 11.68
N MET A 99 -0.82 -20.37 11.94
CA MET A 99 -1.76 -19.62 12.77
C MET A 99 -1.90 -18.13 12.36
N ALA A 100 -1.92 -17.88 11.05
CA ALA A 100 -1.99 -16.55 10.47
C ALA A 100 -3.22 -16.39 9.57
N SER A 101 -3.59 -15.14 9.26
CA SER A 101 -4.65 -14.91 8.29
C SER A 101 -4.20 -15.28 6.87
N ARG A 102 -5.11 -15.80 6.04
CA ARG A 102 -4.85 -16.08 4.62
C ARG A 102 -4.33 -14.85 3.86
N TYR A 103 -4.81 -13.65 4.22
CA TYR A 103 -4.36 -12.40 3.60
C TYR A 103 -2.90 -12.07 3.95
N ALA A 104 -2.47 -12.33 5.19
CA ALA A 104 -1.08 -12.17 5.59
C ALA A 104 -0.17 -13.12 4.78
N VAL A 105 -0.52 -14.40 4.71
CA VAL A 105 0.20 -15.39 3.89
C VAL A 105 0.26 -14.95 2.42
N GLN A 106 -0.86 -14.54 1.83
CA GLN A 106 -0.87 -14.06 0.44
C GLN A 106 0.03 -12.84 0.23
N ALA A 107 0.06 -11.89 1.17
CA ALA A 107 0.92 -10.72 1.11
C ALA A 107 2.41 -11.09 1.19
N ILE A 108 2.76 -12.03 2.08
CA ILE A 108 4.13 -12.56 2.23
C ILE A 108 4.56 -13.25 0.93
N LEU A 109 3.77 -14.18 0.41
CA LEU A 109 4.07 -14.90 -0.83
C LEU A 109 4.31 -13.95 -2.02
N LYS A 110 3.46 -12.91 -2.16
CA LYS A 110 3.64 -11.88 -3.19
C LYS A 110 4.91 -11.07 -3.00
N ARG A 111 5.25 -10.68 -1.76
CA ARG A 111 6.46 -9.90 -1.45
C ARG A 111 7.74 -10.71 -1.67
N ARG A 112 7.70 -12.02 -1.41
CA ARG A 112 8.81 -12.96 -1.61
C ARG A 112 8.84 -13.58 -3.02
N ALA A 113 7.99 -13.12 -3.94
CA ALA A 113 7.92 -13.60 -5.32
C ALA A 113 7.67 -15.12 -5.47
N PHE A 114 6.93 -15.73 -4.52
CA PHE A 114 6.47 -17.11 -4.69
C PHE A 114 5.27 -17.15 -5.62
N HIS A 115 5.44 -17.85 -6.74
CA HIS A 115 4.40 -18.06 -7.74
C HIS A 115 3.95 -19.52 -7.74
N PRO A 116 2.64 -19.80 -7.75
CA PRO A 116 2.15 -21.15 -7.95
C PRO A 116 2.46 -21.58 -9.38
N TYR A 117 3.34 -22.56 -9.55
CA TYR A 117 3.58 -23.20 -10.84
C TYR A 117 2.57 -24.32 -11.04
N LYS A 118 2.01 -24.41 -12.25
CA LYS A 118 1.19 -25.54 -12.65
C LYS A 118 2.12 -26.67 -13.06
N VAL A 119 1.98 -27.85 -12.44
CA VAL A 119 2.71 -29.04 -12.87
C VAL A 119 2.24 -29.40 -14.29
N HIS A 120 3.19 -29.50 -15.21
CA HIS A 120 2.95 -30.06 -16.53
C HIS A 120 3.33 -31.54 -16.49
N LEU A 121 2.33 -32.40 -16.72
CA LEU A 121 2.57 -33.83 -16.88
C LEU A 121 3.13 -34.05 -18.28
N ASN A 122 4.38 -34.47 -18.36
CA ASN A 122 5.03 -34.87 -19.60
C ASN A 122 5.01 -36.40 -19.72
N GLN A 123 5.36 -36.92 -20.91
CA GLN A 123 5.51 -38.35 -21.12
C GLN A 123 6.42 -38.97 -20.05
N GLN A 124 5.99 -40.10 -19.51
CA GLN A 124 6.76 -40.86 -18.54
C GLN A 124 8.07 -41.33 -19.18
N LEU A 125 9.18 -41.16 -18.46
CA LEU A 125 10.47 -41.70 -18.86
C LEU A 125 10.55 -43.18 -18.45
N HIS A 126 10.92 -44.02 -19.40
CA HIS A 126 11.28 -45.43 -19.19
C HIS A 126 12.81 -45.58 -19.04
N GLY A 127 13.26 -46.73 -18.54
CA GLY A 127 14.64 -46.92 -18.05
C GLY A 127 15.75 -46.53 -19.03
N ASN A 128 15.58 -46.81 -20.32
CA ASN A 128 16.57 -46.50 -21.34
C ASN A 128 16.36 -45.12 -22.01
N ASP A 129 15.30 -44.38 -21.67
CA ASP A 129 14.96 -43.13 -22.37
C ASP A 129 16.02 -42.05 -22.16
N PHE A 130 16.65 -42.01 -20.98
CA PHE A 130 17.71 -41.05 -20.72
C PHE A 130 18.91 -41.29 -21.64
N GLU A 131 19.39 -42.54 -21.71
CA GLU A 131 20.51 -42.94 -22.55
C GLU A 131 20.22 -42.69 -24.03
N ASN A 132 19.04 -43.13 -24.51
CA ASN A 132 18.61 -42.97 -25.90
C ASN A 132 18.54 -41.48 -26.29
N ARG A 133 18.02 -40.62 -25.41
CA ARG A 133 17.94 -39.17 -25.65
C ARG A 133 19.32 -38.53 -25.68
N LEU A 134 20.22 -38.94 -24.78
CA LEU A 134 21.58 -38.44 -24.74
C LEU A 134 22.35 -38.81 -26.02
N GLN A 135 22.24 -40.07 -26.46
CA GLN A 135 22.83 -40.56 -27.71
C GLN A 135 22.30 -39.80 -28.92
N TYR A 136 20.99 -39.59 -29.01
CA TYR A 136 20.38 -38.80 -30.08
C TYR A 136 20.91 -37.36 -30.11
N CYS A 137 20.99 -36.69 -28.96
CA CYS A 137 21.55 -35.33 -28.86
C CYS A 137 23.01 -35.27 -29.31
N ASN A 138 23.84 -36.24 -28.89
CA ASN A 138 25.25 -36.31 -29.28
C ASN A 138 25.41 -36.56 -30.78
N TRP A 139 24.56 -37.42 -31.37
CA TRP A 139 24.57 -37.67 -32.82
C TRP A 139 24.20 -36.42 -33.62
N MET A 140 23.19 -35.65 -33.18
CA MET A 140 22.79 -34.40 -33.84
C MET A 140 23.85 -33.28 -33.77
N GLN A 141 24.82 -33.40 -32.86
CA GLN A 141 25.91 -32.44 -32.68
C GLN A 141 27.18 -32.80 -33.48
N ALA A 142 27.24 -34.02 -34.05
CA ALA A 142 28.36 -34.53 -34.86
C ALA A 142 28.11 -34.31 -36.36
#